data_AF-A0A060BYZ2-F1
#
_entry.id   AF-A0A060BYZ2-F1
#
_cell.length_a   1.000
_cell.length_b   1.000
_cell.length_c   1.000
_cell.angle_alpha   90.00
_cell.angle_beta   90.00
_cell.angle_gamma   90.00
#
_symmetry.space_group_name_H-M   'P 1'
#
loop_
_entity.id
_entity.type
_entity.pdbx_description
1 polymer ?
#
loop_
_entity_poly.entity_id
_entity_poly.type
_entity_poly.pdbx_seq_one_letter_code
_entity_poly.pdbx_strand_id
1 'polypeptide(L)'
;MSTPTCFTPGDAPRTQERMVFVGRLHPQKNLAALIPVLREAGYGLDIYGSGQEEAALRQLAAHCGTDVRFHGAIANDRLPDVLRQAETFILP
;
A
#
# COMPACT_ATOMS: atom_id res chain seq x y z
N MET A 1 0.99 26.55 -17.05
CA MET A 1 1.02 26.43 -15.59
C MET A 1 -0.09 25.47 -15.21
N SER A 2 0.23 24.22 -14.86
CA SER A 2 -0.78 23.21 -14.52
C SER A 2 -1.30 23.45 -13.11
N THR A 3 -2.60 23.67 -12.97
CA THR A 3 -3.28 23.82 -11.68
C THR A 3 -3.12 22.56 -10.83
N PRO A 4 -2.77 22.66 -9.53
CA PRO A 4 -2.79 21.51 -8.65
C PRO A 4 -4.24 21.06 -8.46
N THR A 5 -4.57 19.86 -8.91
CA THR A 5 -5.88 19.24 -8.69
C THR A 5 -5.98 18.83 -7.23
N CYS A 6 -6.91 19.47 -6.51
CA CYS A 6 -7.24 19.13 -5.13
C CYS A 6 -7.82 17.71 -5.08
N PHE A 7 -7.47 16.98 -4.03
CA PHE A 7 -8.06 15.68 -3.75
C PHE A 7 -9.59 15.81 -3.67
N THR A 8 -10.32 14.94 -4.38
CA THR A 8 -11.78 14.86 -4.35
C THR A 8 -12.16 13.40 -4.12
N PRO A 9 -13.02 13.05 -3.14
CA PRO A 9 -13.56 11.70 -3.01
C PRO A 9 -14.28 11.28 -4.32
N GLY A 10 -14.19 10.02 -4.71
CA GLY A 10 -14.87 9.52 -5.92
C GLY A 10 -15.58 8.18 -5.67
N ASP A 11 -16.59 7.87 -6.49
CA ASP A 11 -17.47 6.70 -6.35
C ASP A 11 -16.91 5.42 -7.01
N ALA A 12 -15.58 5.27 -7.08
CA ALA A 12 -14.97 4.11 -7.71
C ALA A 12 -15.32 2.82 -6.94
N PRO A 13 -15.55 1.69 -7.62
CA PRO A 13 -15.73 0.40 -6.95
C PRO A 13 -14.48 0.09 -6.13
N ARG A 14 -14.68 -0.04 -4.81
CA ARG A 14 -13.60 -0.31 -3.85
C ARG A 14 -13.14 -1.76 -3.99
N THR A 15 -11.84 -1.99 -3.98
CA THR A 15 -11.31 -3.36 -3.91
C THR A 15 -11.56 -3.91 -2.52
N GLN A 16 -12.53 -4.80 -2.40
CA GLN A 16 -12.82 -5.50 -1.14
C GLN A 16 -11.59 -6.31 -0.71
N GLU A 17 -11.39 -6.43 0.60
CA GLU A 17 -10.39 -7.33 1.21
C GLU A 17 -8.92 -6.96 0.91
N ARG A 18 -8.64 -5.72 0.48
CA ARG A 18 -7.26 -5.22 0.28
C ARG A 18 -7.03 -3.86 0.91
N MET A 19 -5.86 -3.70 1.50
CA MET A 19 -5.40 -2.49 2.15
C MET A 19 -4.30 -1.83 1.33
N VAL A 20 -4.18 -0.50 1.41
CA VAL A 20 -3.14 0.26 0.71
C VAL A 20 -2.19 0.92 1.69
N PHE A 21 -0.89 0.76 1.47
CA PHE A 21 0.16 1.52 2.14
C PHE A 21 0.90 2.38 1.11
N VAL A 22 1.15 3.65 1.46
CA VAL A 22 1.93 4.58 0.63
C VAL A 22 3.04 5.20 1.47
N GLY A 23 4.30 5.01 1.07
CA GLY A 23 5.44 5.60 1.76
C GLY A 23 6.78 4.90 1.51
N ARG A 24 7.87 5.48 2.02
CA ARG A 24 9.22 4.92 1.92
C ARG A 24 9.33 3.59 2.68
N LEU A 25 9.97 2.60 2.07
CA LEU A 25 10.25 1.28 2.67
C LEU A 25 11.57 1.32 3.44
N HIS A 26 11.51 1.79 4.69
CA HIS A 26 12.66 1.96 5.58
C HIS A 26 12.36 1.29 6.93
N PRO A 27 13.37 0.77 7.65
CA PRO A 27 13.22 -0.02 8.89
C PRO A 27 12.49 0.66 10.07
N GLN A 28 12.07 1.92 9.93
CA GLN A 28 11.21 2.61 10.91
C GLN A 28 9.70 2.46 10.61
N LYS A 29 9.31 1.69 9.58
CA LYS A 29 7.90 1.43 9.25
C LYS A 29 7.50 0.04 9.70
N ASN A 30 6.43 -0.05 10.47
CA ASN A 30 5.96 -1.27 11.13
C ASN A 30 5.29 -2.27 10.15
N LEU A 31 5.66 -2.23 8.86
CA LEU A 31 5.15 -3.13 7.81
C LEU A 31 5.53 -4.59 8.07
N ALA A 32 6.70 -4.83 8.65
CA ALA A 32 7.14 -6.17 9.03
C ALA A 32 6.21 -6.80 10.09
N ALA A 33 5.65 -5.99 11.01
CA ALA A 33 4.67 -6.47 11.98
C ALA A 33 3.27 -6.61 11.37
N LEU A 34 2.95 -5.80 10.35
CA LEU A 34 1.63 -5.81 9.70
C LEU A 34 1.43 -7.06 8.83
N ILE A 35 2.42 -7.42 8.00
CA ILE A 35 2.29 -8.47 6.98
C ILE A 35 1.73 -9.80 7.55
N PRO A 36 2.25 -10.37 8.66
CA PRO A 36 1.74 -11.62 9.20
C PRO A 36 0.26 -11.56 9.62
N VAL A 37 -0.15 -10.42 10.20
CA VAL A 37 -1.52 -10.23 10.72
C VAL A 37 -2.54 -10.12 9.58
N LEU A 38 -2.14 -9.55 8.43
CA LEU A 38 -3.04 -9.41 7.28
C LEU A 38 -3.50 -10.75 6.73
N ARG A 39 -2.61 -11.75 6.73
CA ARG A 39 -2.99 -13.11 6.34
C ARG A 39 -4.07 -13.68 7.26
N GLU A 40 -3.91 -13.55 8.57
CA GLU A 40 -4.89 -14.06 9.54
C GLU A 40 -6.23 -13.33 9.43
N ALA A 41 -6.19 -12.04 9.14
CA ALA A 41 -7.37 -11.22 8.95
C ALA A 41 -8.05 -11.41 7.57
N GLY A 42 -7.44 -12.17 6.64
CA GLY A 42 -7.97 -12.39 5.30
C GLY A 42 -7.81 -11.22 4.34
N TYR A 43 -6.88 -10.30 4.61
CA TYR A 43 -6.64 -9.11 3.78
C TYR A 43 -5.35 -9.22 2.96
N GLY A 44 -5.40 -8.69 1.74
CA GLY A 44 -4.22 -8.40 0.92
C GLY A 44 -3.66 -6.98 1.17
N LEU A 45 -2.44 -6.73 0.72
CA LEU A 45 -1.77 -5.43 0.84
C LEU A 45 -1.20 -4.96 -0.50
N ASP A 46 -1.51 -3.73 -0.87
CA ASP A 46 -0.87 -3.00 -1.96
C ASP A 46 0.09 -1.94 -1.40
N ILE A 47 1.37 -2.05 -1.76
CA ILE A 47 2.44 -1.17 -1.31
C ILE A 47 2.87 -0.27 -2.46
N TYR A 48 2.72 1.05 -2.27
CA TYR A 48 3.23 2.08 -3.15
C TYR A 48 4.38 2.82 -2.46
N GLY A 49 5.58 2.61 -2.98
CA GLY A 49 6.80 3.15 -2.41
C GLY A 49 7.99 2.27 -2.72
N SER A 50 9.16 2.78 -2.39
CA SER A 50 10.43 2.10 -2.57
C SER A 50 11.34 2.35 -1.38
N GLY A 51 12.35 1.51 -1.22
CA GLY A 51 13.36 1.65 -0.18
C GLY A 51 14.10 0.35 0.10
N GLN A 52 15.08 0.41 0.98
CA GLN A 52 16.00 -0.70 1.26
C GLN A 52 15.30 -1.95 1.83
N GLU A 53 14.14 -1.79 2.46
CA GLU A 53 13.38 -2.91 3.05
C GLU A 53 12.57 -3.72 2.03
N GLU A 54 12.47 -3.29 0.77
CA GLU A 54 11.60 -3.94 -0.21
C GLU A 54 11.90 -5.44 -0.34
N ALA A 55 13.19 -5.80 -0.44
CA ALA A 55 13.61 -7.19 -0.56
C ALA A 55 13.22 -8.02 0.67
N ALA A 56 13.44 -7.48 1.88
CA ALA A 56 13.09 -8.14 3.13
C ALA A 56 11.56 -8.31 3.28
N LEU A 57 10.79 -7.29 2.93
CA LEU A 57 9.32 -7.33 2.98
C LEU A 57 8.74 -8.33 1.96
N ARG A 58 9.32 -8.43 0.76
CA ARG A 58 8.94 -9.44 -0.23
C ARG A 58 9.19 -10.85 0.28
N GLN A 59 10.35 -11.08 0.88
CA GLN A 59 10.68 -12.38 1.49
C GLN A 59 9.73 -12.72 2.64
N LEU A 60 9.42 -11.75 3.51
CA LEU A 60 8.46 -11.93 4.61
C LEU A 60 7.05 -12.26 4.09
N ALA A 61 6.57 -11.51 3.10
CA ALA A 61 5.26 -11.77 2.49
C ALA A 61 5.18 -13.18 1.89
N ALA A 62 6.22 -13.61 1.19
CA ALA A 62 6.31 -14.97 0.65
C ALA A 62 6.36 -16.03 1.75
N HIS A 63 7.16 -15.80 2.81
CA HIS A 63 7.29 -16.71 3.94
C HIS A 63 5.96 -16.87 4.71
N CYS A 64 5.27 -15.76 4.98
CA CYS A 64 3.97 -15.77 5.61
C CYS A 64 2.87 -16.26 4.66
N GLY A 65 3.08 -16.22 3.34
CA GLY A 65 2.03 -16.48 2.34
C GLY A 65 0.95 -15.39 2.33
N THR A 66 1.32 -14.14 2.63
CA THR A 66 0.42 -12.98 2.59
C THR A 66 0.37 -12.44 1.16
N ASP A 67 -0.81 -12.10 0.64
CA ASP A 67 -0.94 -11.49 -0.69
C ASP A 67 -0.52 -10.01 -0.63
N VAL A 68 0.78 -9.78 -0.85
CA VAL A 68 1.37 -8.44 -0.90
C VAL A 68 1.83 -8.11 -2.32
N ARG A 69 1.36 -6.99 -2.84
CA ARG A 69 1.74 -6.46 -4.16
C ARG A 69 2.57 -5.19 -3.97
N PHE A 70 3.72 -5.17 -4.62
CA PHE A 70 4.65 -4.05 -4.58
C PHE A 70 4.59 -3.32 -5.92
N HIS A 71 4.07 -2.10 -5.90
CA HIS A 71 3.86 -1.27 -7.09
C HIS A 71 5.02 -0.31 -7.37
N GLY A 72 6.00 -0.25 -6.47
CA GLY A 72 7.11 0.70 -6.53
C GLY A 72 6.66 2.13 -6.24
N ALA A 73 7.54 3.09 -6.52
CA ALA A 73 7.24 4.51 -6.31
C ALA A 73 6.14 4.98 -7.27
N ILE A 74 5.18 5.75 -6.75
CA ILE A 74 4.09 6.34 -7.52
C ILE A 74 4.29 7.86 -7.64
N ALA A 75 3.94 8.41 -8.79
CA ALA A 75 3.93 9.86 -8.99
C ALA A 75 2.79 10.52 -8.18
N ASN A 76 3.05 11.72 -7.66
CA ASN A 76 2.11 12.42 -6.76
C ASN A 76 0.75 12.71 -7.40
N ASP A 77 0.71 12.94 -8.71
CA ASP A 77 -0.52 13.15 -9.49
C ASP A 77 -1.38 11.89 -9.63
N ARG A 78 -0.77 10.71 -9.51
CA ARG A 78 -1.44 9.40 -9.57
C ARG A 78 -1.88 8.88 -8.20
N LEU A 79 -1.35 9.44 -7.12
CA LEU A 79 -1.69 9.04 -5.76
C LEU A 79 -3.19 9.19 -5.42
N PRO A 80 -3.89 10.28 -5.83
CA PRO A 80 -5.33 10.40 -5.60
C PRO A 80 -6.15 9.27 -6.24
N ASP A 81 -5.74 8.76 -7.39
CA ASP A 81 -6.45 7.66 -8.07
C ASP A 81 -6.38 6.38 -7.24
N VAL A 82 -5.19 6.06 -6.73
CA VAL A 82 -4.96 4.89 -5.86
C VAL A 82 -5.75 5.01 -4.58
N LEU A 83 -5.68 6.16 -3.91
CA LEU A 83 -6.39 6.38 -2.64
C LEU A 83 -7.91 6.36 -2.79
N ARG A 84 -8.44 6.81 -3.95
CA ARG A 84 -9.88 6.71 -4.24
C ARG A 84 -10.37 5.29 -4.44
N GLN A 85 -9.51 4.40 -4.94
CA GLN A 85 -9.86 2.99 -5.20
C GLN A 85 -9.65 2.11 -3.96
N ALA A 86 -8.79 2.55 -3.04
CA ALA A 86 -8.51 1.86 -1.79
C ALA A 86 -9.73 1.90 -0.85
N GLU A 87 -10.13 0.75 -0.32
CA GLU A 87 -11.12 0.71 0.75
C GLU A 87 -10.55 1.15 2.09
N THR A 88 -9.25 0.90 2.32
CA THR A 88 -8.58 1.18 3.59
C THR A 88 -7.13 1.61 3.34
N PHE A 89 -6.75 2.77 3.87
CA PHE A 89 -5.38 3.25 3.91
C PHE A 89 -4.77 2.97 5.28
N ILE A 90 -3.58 2.38 5.33
CA ILE A 90 -2.88 2.09 6.60
C ILE A 90 -1.64 2.97 6.72
N LEU A 91 -1.51 3.59 7.90
CA LEU A 91 -0.30 4.26 8.33
C LEU A 91 0.22 3.58 9.62
N PRO A 92 1.01 2.51 9.49
CA PRO A 92 1.53 1.77 10.64
C PRO A 92 2.78 2.43 11.24
#